data_AF-A0AAW4VE44-F1
#
_entry.id   AF-A0AAW4VE44-F1
#
_cell.length_a   1.000
_cell.length_b   1.000
_cell.length_c   1.000
_cell.angle_alpha   90.00
_cell.angle_beta   90.00
_cell.angle_gamma   90.00
#
_symmetry.space_group_name_H-M   'P 1'
#
loop_
_entity.id
_entity.type
_entity.pdbx_description
1 polymer ?
#
loop_
_entity_poly.entity_id
_entity_poly.type
_entity_poly.pdbx_seq_one_letter_code
_entity_poly.pdbx_strand_id
1 'polypeptide(L)'
;YSYKNDRNKIVFGSVLTLHTFGRDLKWNPHIHCLVCEEAFDTKKNKMKNFSFISYEKLRKTWMYQVLDLLSKQKLKHFRYLKQRFYDELVNGFYVYAKKKEKDNDDNNVDDCVNYITRYTSRPPMAENRIIKYEDDKKMIRWWYNRHEDEKYIEVYESVENFINNLILHCPDENFKMVRYYG
;
A
#
# COMPACT_ATOMS: atom_id res chain seq x y z
N TYR A 1 -18.17 -2.96 -6.50
CA TYR A 1 -18.26 -1.79 -7.41
C TYR A 1 -17.46 -1.95 -8.71
N SER A 2 -16.77 -3.08 -8.96
CA SER A 2 -15.99 -3.30 -10.18
C SER A 2 -16.80 -3.73 -11.43
N TYR A 3 -18.13 -3.59 -11.43
CA TYR A 3 -19.02 -4.01 -12.53
C TYR A 3 -20.28 -3.14 -12.61
N LYS A 4 -20.17 -1.82 -12.49
CA LYS A 4 -21.33 -0.91 -12.63
C LYS A 4 -21.15 0.16 -13.70
N ASN A 5 -20.46 -0.15 -14.79
CA ASN A 5 -20.53 0.67 -15.99
C ASN A 5 -20.44 -0.18 -17.28
N ASP A 6 -21.46 -1.01 -17.51
CA ASP A 6 -21.60 -1.87 -18.71
C ASP A 6 -21.75 -1.11 -20.04
N ARG A 7 -21.69 0.23 -20.03
CA ARG A 7 -21.84 1.03 -21.24
C ARG A 7 -20.60 1.00 -22.13
N ASN A 8 -19.40 0.94 -21.56
CA ASN A 8 -18.14 0.69 -22.27
C ASN A 8 -17.31 -0.27 -21.42
N LYS A 9 -16.97 -1.45 -21.95
CA LYS A 9 -16.05 -2.39 -21.30
C LYS A 9 -14.63 -1.81 -21.39
N ILE A 10 -14.37 -0.80 -20.56
CA ILE A 10 -13.05 -0.18 -20.38
C ILE A 10 -12.26 -1.07 -19.42
N VAL A 11 -11.11 -1.55 -19.86
CA VAL A 11 -10.21 -2.41 -19.08
C VAL A 11 -8.96 -1.61 -18.73
N PHE A 12 -8.66 -1.46 -17.44
CA PHE A 12 -7.45 -0.79 -16.97
C PHE A 12 -6.42 -1.83 -16.52
N GLY A 13 -5.15 -1.54 -16.74
CA GLY A 13 -4.05 -2.30 -16.16
C GLY A 13 -3.67 -1.77 -14.78
N SER A 14 -3.37 -2.65 -13.83
CA SER A 14 -2.75 -2.29 -12.57
C SER A 14 -1.88 -3.39 -11.96
N VAL A 15 -0.88 -2.96 -11.19
CA VAL A 15 -0.03 -3.80 -10.34
C VAL A 15 -0.23 -3.38 -8.90
N LEU A 16 -0.59 -4.32 -8.04
CA LEU A 16 -0.82 -4.08 -6.61
C LEU A 16 0.18 -4.88 -5.79
N THR A 17 0.76 -4.25 -4.76
CA THR A 17 1.62 -4.90 -3.78
C THR A 17 1.09 -4.63 -2.38
N LEU A 18 0.81 -5.70 -1.62
CA LEU A 18 0.40 -5.61 -0.22
C LEU A 18 1.62 -5.46 0.68
N HIS A 19 1.63 -4.48 1.58
CA HIS A 19 2.59 -4.33 2.67
C HIS A 19 1.86 -4.36 4.01
N THR A 20 2.53 -4.85 5.06
CA THR A 20 1.96 -4.99 6.42
C THR A 20 2.64 -4.11 7.46
N PHE A 21 3.66 -3.34 7.07
CA PHE A 21 4.58 -2.65 7.96
C PHE A 21 4.73 -1.17 7.63
N GLY A 22 4.90 -0.35 8.67
CA GLY A 22 5.33 1.04 8.54
C GLY A 22 6.84 1.17 8.48
N ARG A 23 7.34 2.40 8.31
CA ARG A 23 8.78 2.68 8.41
C ARG A 23 9.34 2.33 9.80
N ASP A 24 8.51 2.38 10.83
CA ASP A 24 8.81 2.04 12.21
C ASP A 24 8.57 0.56 12.56
N LEU A 25 8.35 -0.31 11.57
CA LEU A 25 8.08 -1.75 11.72
C LEU A 25 6.82 -2.08 12.53
N LYS A 26 5.93 -1.11 12.76
CA LYS A 26 4.62 -1.40 13.34
C LYS A 26 3.66 -1.91 12.29
N TRP A 27 2.65 -2.65 12.76
CA TRP A 27 1.54 -3.11 11.94
C TRP A 27 0.83 -1.93 11.25
N ASN A 28 0.98 -1.85 9.93
CA ASN A 28 0.39 -0.83 9.09
C ASN A 28 0.07 -1.42 7.70
N PRO A 29 -1.03 -2.18 7.57
CA PRO A 29 -1.39 -2.81 6.32
C PRO A 29 -1.85 -1.79 5.27
N HIS A 30 -1.18 -1.77 4.12
CA HIS A 30 -1.49 -0.86 3.01
C HIS A 30 -1.13 -1.48 1.66
N ILE A 31 -1.68 -0.92 0.59
CA ILE A 31 -1.48 -1.42 -0.78
C ILE A 31 -0.83 -0.32 -1.61
N HIS A 32 0.33 -0.63 -2.17
CA HIS A 32 0.92 0.14 -3.26
C HIS A 32 0.25 -0.28 -4.57
N CYS A 33 -0.36 0.67 -5.28
CA CYS A 33 -1.07 0.41 -6.52
C CYS A 33 -0.52 1.30 -7.63
N LEU A 34 0.01 0.68 -8.68
CA LEU A 34 0.31 1.35 -9.93
C LEU A 34 -0.82 1.06 -10.91
N VAL A 35 -1.33 2.11 -11.54
CA VAL A 35 -2.43 2.04 -12.49
C VAL A 35 -1.96 2.64 -13.80
N CYS A 36 -2.25 1.96 -14.91
CA CYS A 36 -1.94 2.49 -16.23
C CYS A 36 -2.73 3.79 -16.48
N GLU A 37 -2.06 4.81 -17.03
CA GLU A 37 -2.69 6.06 -17.43
C GLU A 37 -3.58 5.89 -18.67
N GLU A 38 -3.50 4.75 -19.35
CA GLU A 38 -4.37 4.39 -20.45
C GLU A 38 -5.17 3.13 -20.11
N ALA A 39 -6.40 3.09 -20.59
CA ALA A 39 -7.29 1.96 -20.48
C ALA A 39 -7.78 1.54 -21.87
N PHE A 40 -7.96 0.24 -22.07
CA PHE A 40 -8.39 -0.31 -23.35
C PHE A 40 -9.91 -0.29 -23.46
N ASP A 41 -10.43 0.42 -24.47
CA ASP A 41 -11.84 0.40 -24.84
C ASP A 41 -12.11 -0.77 -25.78
N THR A 42 -12.56 -1.90 -25.21
CA THR A 42 -12.82 -3.13 -25.97
C THR A 42 -13.91 -2.98 -27.03
N LYS A 43 -14.79 -1.98 -26.95
CA LYS A 43 -15.82 -1.74 -27.97
C LYS A 43 -15.27 -1.00 -29.17
N LYS A 44 -14.39 -0.03 -28.92
CA LYS A 44 -13.80 0.83 -29.96
C LYS A 44 -12.44 0.34 -30.43
N ASN A 45 -11.94 -0.76 -29.85
CA ASN A 45 -10.62 -1.34 -30.09
C ASN A 45 -9.51 -0.28 -30.04
N LYS A 46 -9.50 0.55 -28.99
CA LYS A 46 -8.56 1.66 -28.87
C LYS A 46 -8.17 1.96 -27.43
N MET A 47 -6.96 2.50 -27.27
CA MET A 47 -6.51 3.06 -26.00
C MET A 47 -7.24 4.36 -25.72
N LYS A 48 -7.61 4.57 -24.46
CA LYS A 48 -8.21 5.79 -23.96
C LYS A 48 -7.42 6.28 -22.77
N ASN A 49 -6.93 7.52 -22.85
CA ASN A 49 -6.29 8.17 -21.73
C ASN A 49 -7.26 8.33 -20.55
N PHE A 50 -6.79 7.94 -19.37
CA PHE A 50 -7.48 7.95 -18.08
C PHE A 50 -6.58 8.60 -17.03
N SER A 51 -6.11 9.81 -17.32
CA SER A 51 -5.21 10.60 -16.45
C SER A 51 -5.88 11.20 -15.21
N PHE A 52 -7.18 10.99 -14.99
CA PHE A 52 -7.90 11.52 -13.83
C PHE A 52 -8.64 10.43 -13.06
N ILE A 53 -8.30 10.30 -11.78
CA ILE A 53 -9.03 9.53 -10.79
C ILE A 53 -9.50 10.47 -9.68
N SER A 54 -10.80 10.49 -9.39
CA SER A 54 -11.32 11.25 -8.25
C SER A 54 -10.89 10.60 -6.93
N TYR A 55 -9.96 11.23 -6.23
CA TYR A 55 -9.44 10.70 -4.96
C TYR A 55 -10.50 10.62 -3.87
N GLU A 56 -11.40 11.59 -3.77
CA GLU A 56 -12.50 11.54 -2.81
C GLU A 56 -13.39 10.30 -3.04
N LYS A 57 -13.76 10.03 -4.29
CA LYS A 57 -14.54 8.83 -4.66
C LYS A 57 -13.74 7.57 -4.40
N LEU A 58 -12.43 7.57 -4.69
CA LEU A 58 -11.56 6.43 -4.46
C LEU A 58 -11.46 6.09 -2.96
N ARG A 59 -11.25 7.07 -2.09
CA ARG A 59 -11.19 6.89 -0.62
C ARG A 59 -12.47 6.31 -0.04
N LYS A 60 -13.62 6.84 -0.45
CA LYS A 60 -14.94 6.35 -0.02
C LYS A 60 -15.24 4.95 -0.58
N THR A 61 -14.91 4.71 -1.85
CA THR A 61 -15.09 3.39 -2.48
C THR A 61 -14.17 2.35 -1.83
N TRP A 62 -12.92 2.70 -1.55
CA TRP A 62 -11.96 1.85 -0.88
C TRP A 62 -12.47 1.43 0.50
N MET A 63 -12.86 2.38 1.33
CA MET A 63 -13.45 2.10 2.63
C MET A 63 -14.67 1.19 2.51
N TYR A 64 -15.60 1.49 1.60
CA TYR A 64 -16.79 0.66 1.40
C TYR A 64 -16.43 -0.78 1.00
N GLN A 65 -15.52 -0.97 0.04
CA GLN A 65 -15.14 -2.32 -0.42
C GLN A 65 -14.48 -3.13 0.70
N VAL A 66 -13.55 -2.52 1.45
CA VAL A 66 -12.88 -3.19 2.57
C VAL A 66 -13.90 -3.58 3.65
N LEU A 67 -14.74 -2.65 4.08
CA LEU A 67 -15.74 -2.90 5.12
C LEU A 67 -16.83 -3.89 4.66
N ASP A 68 -17.15 -3.94 3.37
CA ASP A 68 -18.04 -4.96 2.80
C ASP A 68 -17.41 -6.36 2.85
N LEU A 69 -16.16 -6.49 2.41
CA LEU A 69 -15.42 -7.76 2.44
C LEU A 69 -15.23 -8.27 3.87
N LEU A 70 -14.86 -7.39 4.80
CA LEU A 70 -14.72 -7.74 6.22
C LEU A 70 -16.07 -8.10 6.86
N SER A 71 -17.19 -7.49 6.44
CA SER A 71 -18.51 -7.85 6.98
C SER A 71 -18.97 -9.25 6.59
N LYS A 72 -18.34 -9.87 5.59
CA LYS A 72 -18.60 -11.27 5.19
C LYS A 72 -17.81 -12.26 6.06
N GLN A 73 -16.83 -11.78 6.83
CA GLN A 73 -16.06 -12.59 7.76
C GLN A 73 -16.79 -12.72 9.10
N LYS A 74 -16.59 -13.83 9.83
CA LYS A 74 -17.20 -14.08 11.15
C LYS A 74 -16.45 -13.32 12.26
N LEU A 75 -16.39 -11.99 12.16
CA LEU A 75 -15.67 -11.12 13.09
C LEU A 75 -16.60 -10.64 14.22
N LYS A 76 -16.20 -10.88 15.47
CA LYS A 76 -16.94 -10.40 16.64
C LYS A 76 -17.01 -8.87 16.64
N HIS A 77 -18.18 -8.33 16.97
CA HIS A 77 -18.45 -6.88 17.07
C HIS A 77 -18.20 -6.04 15.80
N PHE A 78 -17.96 -6.65 14.63
CA PHE A 78 -17.60 -5.92 13.43
C PHE A 78 -18.69 -4.96 12.94
N ARG A 79 -19.98 -5.28 13.16
CA ARG A 79 -21.09 -4.38 12.82
C ARG A 79 -20.96 -3.01 13.49
N TYR A 80 -20.61 -2.99 14.77
CA TYR A 80 -20.40 -1.75 15.52
C TYR A 80 -19.18 -0.98 14.99
N LEU A 81 -18.06 -1.68 14.78
CA LEU A 81 -16.84 -1.08 14.24
C LEU A 81 -17.07 -0.47 12.83
N LYS A 82 -17.79 -1.18 11.96
CA LYS A 82 -18.17 -0.71 10.63
C LYS A 82 -18.97 0.57 10.70
N GLN A 83 -19.97 0.64 11.58
CA GLN A 83 -20.76 1.85 11.79
C GLN A 83 -19.87 3.01 12.27
N ARG A 84 -19.06 2.77 13.30
CA ARG A 84 -18.13 3.77 13.84
C ARG A 84 -17.20 4.35 12.77
N PHE A 85 -16.67 3.52 11.86
CA PHE A 85 -15.85 4.01 10.77
C PHE A 85 -16.60 4.91 9.78
N TYR A 86 -17.87 4.64 9.49
CA TYR A 86 -18.67 5.54 8.66
C TYR A 86 -18.95 6.88 9.35
N ASP A 87 -19.10 6.87 10.67
CA ASP A 87 -19.38 8.08 11.47
C ASP A 87 -18.11 8.94 11.65
N GLU A 88 -16.96 8.31 11.97
CA GLU A 88 -15.70 9.00 12.26
C GLU A 88 -14.89 9.33 11.00
N LEU A 89 -14.88 8.45 9.98
CA LEU A 89 -14.06 8.59 8.78
C LEU A 89 -14.89 9.05 7.58
N VAL A 90 -15.56 10.19 7.72
CA VAL A 90 -16.46 10.78 6.70
C VAL A 90 -15.82 10.98 5.32
N ASN A 91 -14.49 11.16 5.29
CA ASN A 91 -13.70 11.34 4.07
C ASN A 91 -13.21 10.02 3.46
N GLY A 92 -13.60 8.88 4.03
CA GLY A 92 -13.14 7.55 3.64
C GLY A 92 -11.73 7.22 4.17
N PHE A 93 -11.25 6.04 3.81
CA PHE A 93 -9.90 5.59 4.15
C PHE A 93 -8.84 6.40 3.42
N TYR A 94 -7.66 6.53 4.03
CA TYR A 94 -6.56 7.27 3.44
C TYR A 94 -6.11 6.67 2.11
N VAL A 95 -5.97 7.53 1.09
CA VAL A 95 -5.36 7.19 -0.20
C VAL A 95 -4.45 8.34 -0.59
N TYR A 96 -3.16 8.07 -0.69
CA TYR A 96 -2.19 9.00 -1.24
C TYR A 96 -1.95 8.68 -2.72
N ALA A 97 -2.04 9.69 -3.55
CA ALA A 97 -1.72 9.58 -4.96
C ALA A 97 -1.06 10.89 -5.40
N LYS A 98 0.23 10.79 -5.77
CA LYS A 98 1.02 11.95 -6.20
C LYS A 98 0.42 12.48 -7.51
N LYS A 99 0.11 13.77 -7.55
CA LYS A 99 -0.29 14.44 -8.80
C LYS A 99 0.93 14.49 -9.71
N LYS A 100 0.77 14.18 -10.99
CA LYS A 100 1.85 14.36 -11.98
C LYS A 100 2.21 15.85 -12.02
N GLU A 101 3.46 16.16 -11.69
CA GLU A 101 3.98 17.50 -11.98
C GLU A 101 4.05 17.61 -13.51
N LYS A 102 3.51 18.71 -14.05
CA LYS A 102 3.77 19.08 -15.44
C LYS A 102 5.23 19.50 -15.46
N ASP A 103 6.12 18.58 -15.77
CA ASP A 103 7.31 18.81 -16.60
C ASP A 103 8.29 17.64 -16.45
N ASN A 104 8.90 17.34 -17.59
CA ASN A 104 10.12 16.58 -17.83
C ASN A 104 9.99 15.08 -18.10
N ASP A 105 9.95 14.84 -19.43
CA ASP A 105 10.62 13.76 -20.14
C ASP A 105 10.13 12.34 -19.92
N ASP A 106 10.47 11.51 -20.90
CA ASP A 106 10.41 10.06 -20.96
C ASP A 106 11.22 9.35 -19.83
N ASN A 107 11.24 9.92 -18.62
CA ASN A 107 11.84 9.36 -17.41
C ASN A 107 10.79 8.57 -16.62
N ASN A 108 10.86 7.27 -16.46
CA ASN A 108 11.75 6.27 -17.02
C ASN A 108 11.01 4.96 -16.72
N VAL A 109 10.76 4.09 -17.69
CA VAL A 109 10.17 2.76 -17.40
C VAL A 109 10.97 2.07 -16.29
N ASP A 110 12.29 2.31 -16.26
CA ASP A 110 13.18 1.83 -15.21
C ASP A 110 12.85 2.39 -13.82
N ASP A 111 12.40 3.64 -13.69
CA ASP A 111 11.99 4.19 -12.39
C ASP A 111 10.70 3.56 -11.89
N CYS A 112 9.76 3.28 -12.79
CA CYS A 112 8.53 2.55 -12.47
C CYS A 112 8.84 1.10 -12.09
N VAL A 113 9.72 0.42 -12.84
CA VAL A 113 10.20 -0.92 -12.54
C VAL A 113 10.97 -0.93 -11.21
N ASN A 114 11.89 -0.01 -10.99
CA ASN A 114 12.63 0.15 -9.73
C ASN A 114 11.70 0.47 -8.56
N TYR A 115 10.64 1.24 -8.79
CA TYR A 115 9.59 1.46 -7.79
C TYR A 115 8.95 0.12 -7.45
N ILE A 116 8.37 -0.61 -8.40
CA ILE A 116 7.72 -1.92 -8.17
C ILE A 116 8.67 -2.89 -7.46
N THR A 117 9.87 -3.10 -8.00
CA THR A 117 10.86 -4.06 -7.46
C THR A 117 11.19 -3.77 -6.00
N ARG A 118 11.26 -2.48 -5.61
CA ARG A 118 11.48 -2.06 -4.22
C ARG A 118 10.32 -2.40 -3.29
N TYR A 119 9.09 -2.53 -3.77
CA TYR A 119 7.95 -2.94 -2.94
C TYR A 119 7.72 -4.45 -2.99
N THR A 120 8.03 -5.13 -4.09
CA THR A 120 7.77 -6.56 -4.25
C THR A 120 8.80 -7.47 -3.60
N SER A 121 10.05 -7.01 -3.50
CA SER A 121 11.21 -7.88 -3.17
C SER A 121 11.93 -7.49 -1.89
N ARG A 122 11.49 -6.41 -1.21
CA ARG A 122 12.25 -5.81 -0.11
C ARG A 122 11.78 -6.37 1.23
N PRO A 123 12.71 -6.73 2.14
CA PRO A 123 12.37 -7.05 3.52
C PRO A 123 11.70 -5.85 4.21
N PRO A 124 11.02 -6.08 5.35
CA PRO A 124 10.32 -5.02 6.11
C PRO A 124 11.18 -3.80 6.43
N MET A 125 12.50 -4.00 6.54
CA MET A 125 13.49 -2.96 6.71
C MET A 125 14.69 -3.19 5.80
N ALA A 126 15.27 -2.10 5.28
CA ALA A 126 16.58 -2.16 4.64
C ALA A 126 17.69 -2.29 5.68
N GLU A 127 18.72 -3.09 5.38
CA GLU A 127 19.85 -3.34 6.28
C GLU A 127 20.62 -2.07 6.65
N ASN A 128 20.73 -1.11 5.72
CA ASN A 128 21.37 0.20 5.96
C ASN A 128 20.69 1.05 7.05
N ARG A 129 19.54 0.61 7.56
CA ARG A 129 18.86 1.24 8.70
C ARG A 129 19.37 0.75 10.05
N ILE A 130 20.16 -0.32 10.09
CA ILE A 130 20.82 -0.80 11.30
C ILE A 130 22.07 0.06 11.54
N ILE A 131 22.17 0.66 12.73
CA ILE A 131 23.31 1.47 13.16
C ILE A 131 24.34 0.58 13.87
N LYS A 132 23.88 -0.24 14.83
CA LYS A 132 24.76 -1.04 15.67
C LYS A 132 24.03 -2.21 16.28
N TYR A 133 24.73 -3.33 16.42
CA TYR A 133 24.33 -4.47 17.23
C TYR A 133 25.31 -4.64 18.42
N GLU A 134 24.78 -4.77 19.63
CA GLU A 134 25.53 -5.02 20.87
C GLU A 134 25.22 -6.44 21.37
N ASP A 135 26.08 -7.40 21.00
CA ASP A 135 25.90 -8.83 21.26
C ASP A 135 25.92 -9.17 22.77
N ASP A 136 26.75 -8.48 23.54
CA ASP A 136 26.89 -8.62 24.99
C ASP A 136 25.59 -8.27 25.73
N LYS A 137 24.91 -7.22 25.28
CA LYS A 137 23.66 -6.73 25.88
C LYS A 137 22.40 -7.28 25.19
N LYS A 138 22.56 -7.96 24.04
CA LYS A 138 21.47 -8.35 23.14
C LYS A 138 20.58 -7.16 22.78
N MET A 139 21.20 -6.03 22.48
CA MET A 139 20.54 -4.78 22.09
C MET A 139 20.89 -4.40 20.65
N ILE A 140 19.96 -3.75 19.97
CA ILE A 140 20.14 -3.23 18.61
C ILE A 140 19.76 -1.76 18.55
N ARG A 141 20.50 -1.00 17.74
CA ARG A 141 20.18 0.37 17.37
C ARG A 141 19.93 0.47 15.88
N TRP A 142 18.81 1.05 15.49
CA TRP A 142 18.43 1.27 14.10
C TRP A 142 17.69 2.61 13.96
N TRP A 143 17.44 3.06 12.73
CA TRP A 143 16.79 4.34 12.49
C TRP A 143 15.67 4.30 11.46
N TYR A 144 14.81 5.31 11.50
CA TYR A 144 13.81 5.59 10.47
C TYR A 144 13.44 7.06 10.41
N ASN A 145 12.94 7.49 9.25
CA ASN A 145 12.30 8.80 9.13
C ASN A 145 10.80 8.64 9.38
N ARG A 146 10.29 9.32 10.40
CA ARG A 146 8.86 9.33 10.73
C ARG A 146 8.05 9.91 9.57
N HIS A 147 6.93 9.29 9.22
CA HIS A 147 6.18 9.65 8.01
C HIS A 147 5.50 11.03 8.12
N GLU A 148 5.12 11.44 9.33
CA GLU A 148 4.36 12.67 9.58
C GLU A 148 5.17 13.94 9.32
N ASP A 149 6.47 13.92 9.64
CA ASP A 149 7.35 15.10 9.62
C ASP A 149 8.75 14.83 9.06
N GLU A 150 8.97 13.63 8.50
CA GLU A 150 10.28 13.16 7.98
C GLU A 150 11.42 13.23 9.01
N LYS A 151 11.08 13.29 10.31
CA LYS A 151 12.07 13.40 11.37
C LYS A 151 12.86 12.10 11.51
N TYR A 152 14.18 12.23 11.62
CA TYR A 152 15.08 11.12 11.94
C TYR A 152 14.86 10.64 13.38
N ILE A 153 14.55 9.35 13.53
CA ILE A 153 14.32 8.69 14.81
C ILE A 153 15.30 7.52 14.91
N GLU A 154 16.07 7.48 15.99
CA GLU A 154 16.82 6.29 16.40
C GLU A 154 15.98 5.49 17.40
N VAL A 155 15.97 4.17 17.21
CA VAL A 155 15.36 3.21 18.11
C VAL A 155 16.48 2.39 18.72
N TYR A 156 16.45 2.24 20.04
CA TYR A 156 17.33 1.37 20.79
C TYR A 156 16.48 0.39 21.59
N GLU A 157 16.53 -0.88 21.22
CA GLU A 157 15.65 -1.92 21.77
C GLU A 157 16.37 -3.27 21.87
N SER A 158 15.71 -4.26 22.50
CA SER A 158 16.22 -5.62 22.52
C SER A 158 16.16 -6.24 21.13
N VAL A 159 17.12 -7.11 20.85
CA VAL A 159 17.16 -7.87 19.58
C VAL A 159 15.91 -8.74 19.41
N GLU A 160 15.38 -9.28 20.51
CA GLU A 160 14.14 -10.06 20.50
C GLU A 160 12.95 -9.23 20.00
N ASN A 161 12.76 -8.01 20.52
CA ASN A 161 11.68 -7.14 20.08
C ASN A 161 11.82 -6.77 18.60
N PHE A 162 13.04 -6.45 18.17
CA PHE A 162 13.33 -6.14 16.78
C PHE A 162 13.02 -7.32 15.84
N ILE A 163 13.45 -8.53 16.18
CA ILE A 163 13.17 -9.74 15.40
C ILE A 163 11.66 -10.03 15.37
N ASN A 164 10.97 -9.91 16.51
CA ASN A 164 9.52 -10.11 16.58
C ASN A 164 8.78 -9.13 15.66
N ASN A 165 9.18 -7.85 15.65
CA ASN A 165 8.61 -6.84 14.76
C ASN A 165 8.91 -7.14 13.28
N LEU A 166 10.07 -7.71 12.94
CA LEU A 166 10.37 -8.11 11.56
C LEU A 166 9.56 -9.34 11.12
N ILE A 167 9.53 -10.41 11.92
CA ILE A 167 8.91 -11.68 11.56
C ILE A 167 7.39 -11.55 11.42
N LEU A 168 6.75 -10.64 12.17
CA LEU A 168 5.32 -10.31 12.03
C LEU A 168 4.90 -9.98 10.59
N HIS A 169 5.85 -9.55 9.76
CA HIS A 169 5.63 -9.11 8.39
C HIS A 169 6.10 -10.13 7.34
N CYS A 170 6.62 -11.27 7.78
CA CYS A 170 6.92 -12.38 6.88
C CYS A 170 5.59 -13.00 6.43
N PRO A 171 5.27 -12.99 5.12
CA PRO A 171 4.03 -13.59 4.64
C PRO A 171 4.12 -15.12 4.70
N ASP A 172 2.96 -15.78 4.79
CA ASP A 172 2.87 -17.24 4.71
C ASP A 172 3.49 -17.77 3.41
N GLU A 173 3.94 -19.03 3.45
CA GLU A 173 4.47 -19.68 2.26
C GLU A 173 3.45 -19.62 1.10
N ASN A 174 3.94 -19.28 -0.09
CA ASN A 174 3.14 -19.12 -1.31
C ASN A 174 2.11 -17.97 -1.30
N PHE A 175 2.05 -17.14 -0.25
CA PHE A 175 1.17 -15.98 -0.23
C PHE A 175 1.58 -14.97 -1.33
N LYS A 176 0.63 -14.65 -2.21
CA LYS A 176 0.88 -13.73 -3.32
C LYS A 176 0.74 -12.27 -2.86
N MET A 177 1.88 -11.68 -2.53
CA MET A 177 2.02 -10.26 -2.16
C MET A 177 1.76 -9.31 -3.35
N VAL A 178 2.03 -9.77 -4.57
CA VAL A 178 1.85 -9.01 -5.81
C VAL A 178 0.65 -9.55 -6.58
N ARG A 179 -0.20 -8.65 -7.08
CA ARG A 179 -1.36 -8.97 -7.90
C ARG A 179 -1.43 -8.06 -9.11
N TYR A 180 -1.96 -8.61 -10.20
CA TYR A 180 -2.13 -7.91 -11.47
C TYR A 180 -3.62 -7.91 -11.83
N TYR A 181 -4.06 -6.83 -12.47
CA TYR A 181 -5.41 -6.71 -13.02
C TYR A 181 -5.34 -6.02 -14.38
N GLY A 182 -6.14 -6.48 -15.35
CA GLY A 182 -6.13 -5.99 -16.73
C GLY A 182 -6.32 -7.12 -17.72
#